data_AF-A0A6B0T1G2-F1
#
_entry.id   AF-A0A6B0T1G2-F1
#
_cell.length_a   1.000
_cell.length_b   1.000
_cell.length_c   1.000
_cell.angle_alpha   90.00
_cell.angle_beta   90.00
_cell.angle_gamma   90.00
#
_symmetry.space_group_name_H-M   'P 1'
#
loop_
_entity.id
_entity.type
_entity.pdbx_description
1 polymer ?
#
loop_
_entity_poly.entity_id
_entity_poly.type
_entity_poly.pdbx_seq_one_letter_code
_entity_poly.pdbx_strand_id
1 'polypeptide(L)'
;MNSENYGQAESEASTAQQHFSSAASGFAQALDLAYEINNERVQQICSDAEEHASMMEQAMWQAEQAAKYSREGNIESANEAIDQSNSLESEANTINVRDARDVARILGVE
;
A
#
# COMPACT_ATOMS: atom_id res chain seq x y z
N MET A 1 9.45 2.16 -27.80
CA MET A 1 8.62 0.98 -27.49
C MET A 1 8.92 0.39 -26.12
N ASN A 2 10.02 -0.35 -25.87
CA ASN A 2 10.27 -0.88 -24.51
C ASN A 2 10.55 0.21 -23.46
N SER A 3 11.31 1.25 -23.82
CA SER A 3 11.61 2.37 -22.91
C SER A 3 10.38 3.19 -22.50
N GLU A 4 9.38 3.31 -23.39
CA GLU A 4 8.12 4.01 -23.11
C GLU A 4 7.25 3.19 -22.17
N ASN A 5 7.17 1.87 -22.37
CA ASN A 5 6.45 0.97 -21.47
C ASN A 5 7.04 0.97 -20.06
N TYR A 6 8.38 0.97 -19.93
CA TYR A 6 9.03 1.07 -18.62
C TYR A 6 8.79 2.42 -17.95
N GLY A 7 8.83 3.52 -18.70
CA GLY A 7 8.53 4.85 -18.17
C GLY A 7 7.08 4.99 -17.70
N GLN A 8 6.13 4.37 -18.40
CA GLN A 8 4.73 4.33 -17.97
C GLN A 8 4.58 3.49 -16.70
N ALA A 9 5.16 2.30 -16.65
CA ALA A 9 5.12 1.45 -15.45
C ALA A 9 5.75 2.13 -14.22
N GLU A 10 6.88 2.81 -14.39
CA GLU A 10 7.53 3.63 -13.34
C GLU A 10 6.56 4.71 -12.82
N SER A 11 5.90 5.44 -13.73
CA SER A 11 4.96 6.50 -13.36
C SER A 11 3.70 5.97 -12.66
N GLU A 12 3.15 4.85 -13.13
CA GLU A 12 1.97 4.22 -12.52
C GLU A 12 2.29 3.68 -11.13
N ALA A 13 3.43 2.99 -10.97
CA ALA A 13 3.91 2.51 -9.68
C ALA A 13 4.15 3.67 -8.70
N SER A 14 4.80 4.74 -9.13
CA SER A 14 5.03 5.93 -8.29
C SER A 14 3.72 6.62 -7.88
N THR A 15 2.75 6.69 -8.79
CA THR A 15 1.42 7.25 -8.48
C THR A 15 0.68 6.37 -7.46
N ALA A 16 0.70 5.06 -7.65
CA ALA A 16 0.10 4.11 -6.71
C ALA A 16 0.78 4.19 -5.33
N GLN A 17 2.11 4.28 -5.28
CA GLN A 17 2.88 4.48 -4.06
C GLN A 17 2.39 5.72 -3.28
N GLN A 18 2.25 6.86 -3.96
CA GLN A 18 1.78 8.10 -3.33
C GLN A 18 0.35 7.97 -2.78
N HIS A 19 -0.53 7.24 -3.48
CA HIS A 19 -1.87 6.95 -2.99
C HIS A 19 -1.85 6.10 -1.73
N PHE A 20 -1.05 5.03 -1.70
CA PHE A 20 -0.93 4.18 -0.51
C PHE A 20 -0.29 4.89 0.67
N SER A 21 0.75 5.71 0.44
CA SER A 21 1.36 6.54 1.48
C SER A 21 0.36 7.53 2.10
N SER A 22 -0.47 8.15 1.25
CA SER A 22 -1.56 9.03 1.70
C SER A 22 -2.62 8.27 2.49
N ALA A 23 -2.98 7.06 2.06
CA ALA A 23 -3.94 6.20 2.75
C ALA A 23 -3.42 5.76 4.12
N ALA A 24 -2.17 5.29 4.21
CA ALA A 24 -1.51 4.91 5.46
C ALA A 24 -1.52 6.08 6.46
N SER A 25 -1.15 7.27 6.00
CA SER A 25 -1.20 8.49 6.82
C SER A 25 -2.62 8.82 7.32
N GLY A 26 -3.64 8.61 6.48
CA GLY A 26 -5.04 8.81 6.85
C GLY A 26 -5.53 7.79 7.89
N PHE A 27 -5.14 6.52 7.75
CA PHE A 27 -5.49 5.47 8.71
C PHE A 27 -4.77 5.65 10.05
N ALA A 28 -3.50 6.09 10.05
CA ALA A 28 -2.77 6.44 11.27
C ALA A 28 -3.48 7.58 12.04
N GLN A 29 -3.93 8.63 11.35
CA GLN A 29 -4.71 9.70 11.99
C GLN A 29 -6.05 9.21 12.55
N ALA A 30 -6.74 8.32 11.82
CA ALA A 30 -7.98 7.72 12.30
C ALA A 30 -7.76 6.78 13.50
N LEU A 31 -6.63 6.08 13.54
CA LEU A 31 -6.18 5.25 14.66
C LEU A 31 -5.93 6.11 15.91
N ASP A 32 -5.21 7.22 15.76
CA ASP A 32 -4.99 8.18 16.85
C ASP A 32 -6.32 8.68 17.43
N LEU A 33 -7.27 9.08 16.58
CA LEU A 33 -8.60 9.48 17.02
C LEU A 33 -9.35 8.32 17.73
N ALA A 34 -9.21 7.10 17.23
CA ALA A 34 -9.81 5.92 17.83
C ALA A 34 -9.22 5.60 19.22
N TYR A 35 -7.94 5.91 19.45
CA TYR A 35 -7.31 5.88 20.77
C TYR A 35 -7.90 6.96 21.70
N GLU A 36 -8.08 8.19 21.21
CA GLU A 36 -8.66 9.28 22.01
C GLU A 36 -10.08 8.98 22.50
N ILE A 37 -10.92 8.34 21.66
CA ILE A 37 -12.30 7.98 22.01
C ILE A 37 -12.42 6.60 22.67
N ASN A 38 -11.29 5.92 22.91
CA ASN A 38 -11.20 4.58 23.51
C ASN A 38 -12.07 3.53 22.81
N ASN A 39 -12.10 3.55 21.47
CA ASN A 39 -12.86 2.60 20.64
C ASN A 39 -11.94 1.53 20.07
N GLU A 40 -11.71 0.46 20.83
CA GLU A 40 -10.81 -0.66 20.50
C GLU A 40 -11.10 -1.28 19.12
N ARG A 41 -12.37 -1.36 18.73
CA ARG A 41 -12.76 -1.98 17.46
C ARG A 41 -12.35 -1.13 16.26
N VAL A 42 -12.42 0.19 16.40
CA VAL A 42 -11.98 1.12 15.35
C VAL A 42 -10.46 1.20 15.33
N GLN A 43 -9.80 1.16 16.51
CA GLN A 43 -8.34 1.06 16.59
C GLN A 43 -7.83 -0.15 15.80
N GLN A 44 -8.42 -1.33 16.00
CA GLN A 44 -7.99 -2.53 15.27
C GLN A 44 -8.16 -2.36 13.76
N ILE A 45 -9.30 -1.82 13.30
CA ILE A 45 -9.54 -1.66 11.86
C ILE A 45 -8.58 -0.64 11.24
N CYS A 46 -8.34 0.49 11.92
CA CYS A 46 -7.43 1.51 11.44
C CYS A 46 -5.98 1.00 11.44
N SER A 47 -5.59 0.21 12.43
CA SER A 47 -4.28 -0.45 12.49
C SER A 47 -4.10 -1.44 11.33
N ASP A 48 -5.07 -2.33 11.09
CA ASP A 48 -5.02 -3.30 9.98
C ASP A 48 -4.94 -2.56 8.63
N ALA A 49 -5.72 -1.49 8.46
CA ALA A 49 -5.75 -0.71 7.22
C ALA A 49 -4.46 0.11 6.99
N GLU A 50 -3.86 0.66 8.05
CA GLU A 50 -2.56 1.34 8.01
C GLU A 50 -1.46 0.36 7.60
N GLU A 51 -1.40 -0.81 8.25
CA GLU A 51 -0.39 -1.84 7.98
C GLU A 51 -0.47 -2.30 6.52
N HIS A 52 -1.68 -2.62 6.04
CA HIS A 52 -1.90 -2.98 4.64
C HIS A 52 -1.46 -1.87 3.68
N ALA A 53 -1.85 -0.63 3.93
CA ALA A 53 -1.47 0.49 3.07
C ALA A 53 0.06 0.70 3.04
N SER A 54 0.73 0.57 4.18
CA SER A 54 2.20 0.67 4.28
C SER A 54 2.92 -0.45 3.51
N MET A 55 2.42 -1.69 3.57
CA MET A 55 2.98 -2.79 2.79
C MET A 55 2.76 -2.60 1.29
N MET A 56 1.58 -2.13 0.87
CA MET A 56 1.31 -1.82 -0.53
C MET A 56 2.13 -0.64 -1.05
N GLU A 57 2.41 0.37 -0.23
CA GLU A 57 3.36 1.44 -0.58
C GLU A 57 4.74 0.86 -0.89
N GLN A 58 5.26 -0.02 -0.02
CA GLN A 58 6.55 -0.67 -0.21
C GLN A 58 6.56 -1.57 -1.46
N ALA A 59 5.47 -2.31 -1.71
CA ALA A 59 5.33 -3.11 -2.92
C ALA A 59 5.42 -2.24 -4.19
N MET A 60 4.69 -1.13 -4.23
CA MET A 60 4.73 -0.20 -5.37
C MET A 60 6.10 0.44 -5.55
N TRP A 61 6.82 0.73 -4.47
CA TRP A 61 8.21 1.20 -4.56
C TRP A 61 9.11 0.15 -5.22
N GLN A 62 8.96 -1.13 -4.88
CA GLN A 62 9.71 -2.23 -5.51
C GLN A 62 9.34 -2.40 -6.99
N ALA A 63 8.05 -2.29 -7.34
CA ALA A 63 7.60 -2.31 -8.71
C ALA A 63 8.20 -1.15 -9.54
N GLU A 64 8.31 0.04 -8.96
CA GLU A 64 9.01 1.19 -9.57
C GLU A 64 10.48 0.87 -9.81
N GLN A 65 11.19 0.32 -8.81
CA GLN A 65 12.59 -0.07 -8.97
C GLN A 65 12.75 -1.16 -10.05
N ALA A 66 11.86 -2.14 -10.13
CA ALA A 66 11.88 -3.17 -11.16
C ALA A 66 11.78 -2.59 -12.58
N ALA A 67 10.89 -1.60 -12.78
CA ALA A 67 10.75 -0.90 -14.05
C ALA A 67 12.04 -0.14 -14.41
N LYS A 68 12.65 0.53 -13.42
CA LYS A 68 13.92 1.25 -13.58
C LYS A 68 15.08 0.31 -13.94
N TYR A 69 15.25 -0.79 -13.22
CA TYR A 69 16.28 -1.79 -13.51
C TYR A 69 16.08 -2.43 -14.88
N SER A 70 14.84 -2.73 -15.26
CA SER A 70 14.50 -3.25 -16.60
C SER A 70 14.87 -2.27 -17.71
N ARG A 71 14.64 -0.97 -17.49
CA ARG A 71 15.05 0.09 -18.42
C ARG A 71 16.57 0.20 -18.56
N GLU A 72 17.29 0.01 -17.45
CA GLU A 72 18.76 0.03 -17.39
C GLU A 72 19.40 -1.27 -17.90
N GLY A 73 18.60 -2.29 -18.23
CA GLY A 73 19.07 -3.59 -18.71
C GLY A 73 19.56 -4.51 -17.59
N ASN A 74 19.34 -4.16 -16.33
CA ASN A 74 19.68 -4.97 -15.17
C ASN A 74 18.55 -5.94 -14.83
N ILE A 75 18.49 -7.05 -15.57
CA ILE A 75 17.39 -8.02 -15.50
C ILE A 75 17.36 -8.78 -14.17
N GLU A 76 18.52 -9.06 -13.57
CA GLU A 76 18.61 -9.77 -12.29
C GLU A 76 17.99 -8.94 -11.16
N SER A 77 18.42 -7.69 -10.99
CA SER A 77 17.83 -6.79 -9.98
C SER A 77 16.37 -6.46 -10.28
N ALA A 78 15.96 -6.43 -11.55
CA ALA A 78 14.55 -6.26 -11.90
C ALA A 78 13.69 -7.44 -11.40
N ASN A 79 14.15 -8.68 -11.59
CA ASN A 79 13.44 -9.86 -11.11
C ASN A 79 13.39 -9.92 -9.58
N GLU A 80 14.49 -9.59 -8.90
CA GLU A 80 14.52 -9.53 -7.43
C GLU A 80 13.50 -8.51 -6.89
N ALA A 81 13.42 -7.33 -7.51
CA ALA A 81 12.44 -6.31 -7.12
C ALA A 81 10.99 -6.75 -7.39
N ILE A 82 10.73 -7.46 -8.50
CA ILE A 82 9.41 -8.07 -8.78
C ILE A 82 9.05 -9.10 -7.71
N ASP A 83 9.98 -9.98 -7.34
CA ASP A 83 9.74 -11.01 -6.32
C ASP A 83 9.45 -10.37 -4.95
N GLN A 84 10.18 -9.31 -4.58
CA GLN A 84 9.92 -8.55 -3.36
C GLN A 84 8.54 -7.86 -3.39
N SER A 85 8.18 -7.22 -4.51
CA SER A 85 6.85 -6.63 -4.70
C SER A 85 5.75 -7.67 -4.52
N ASN A 86 5.88 -8.84 -5.16
CA ASN A 86 4.89 -9.92 -5.07
C ASN A 86 4.77 -10.50 -3.65
N SER A 87 5.89 -10.63 -2.93
CA SER A 87 5.87 -11.09 -1.52
C SER A 87 5.11 -10.10 -0.65
N LEU A 88 5.42 -8.82 -0.77
CA LEU A 88 4.76 -7.75 -0.02
C LEU A 88 3.26 -7.69 -0.33
N GLU A 89 2.85 -7.78 -1.59
CA GLU A 89 1.44 -7.86 -1.96
C GLU A 89 0.77 -9.10 -1.40
N SER A 90 1.43 -10.26 -1.45
CA SER A 90 0.88 -11.50 -0.91
C SER A 90 0.68 -11.41 0.59
N GLU A 91 1.63 -10.83 1.32
CA GLU A 91 1.55 -10.63 2.76
C GLU A 91 0.48 -9.58 3.11
N ALA A 92 0.45 -8.45 2.40
CA ALA A 92 -0.57 -7.42 2.58
C ALA A 92 -1.98 -7.98 2.40
N ASN A 93 -2.20 -8.82 1.39
CA ASN A 93 -3.49 -9.46 1.14
C ASN A 93 -3.94 -10.46 2.22
N THR A 94 -3.05 -10.84 3.16
CA THR A 94 -3.46 -11.61 4.36
C THR A 94 -4.09 -10.73 5.43
N ILE A 95 -3.88 -9.41 5.37
CA ILE A 95 -4.45 -8.43 6.29
C ILE A 95 -5.91 -8.19 5.91
N ASN A 96 -6.81 -8.40 6.86
CA ASN A 96 -8.25 -8.25 6.66
C ASN A 96 -8.67 -6.78 6.78
N VAL A 97 -8.43 -6.00 5.73
CA VAL A 97 -8.88 -4.61 5.66
C VAL A 97 -10.40 -4.57 5.52
N ARG A 98 -11.08 -4.09 6.56
CA ARG A 98 -12.54 -3.90 6.51
C ARG A 98 -12.90 -2.71 5.63
N ASP A 99 -14.03 -2.82 4.93
CA ASP A 99 -14.59 -1.73 4.12
C ASP A 99 -14.83 -0.49 5.01
N ALA A 100 -14.61 0.71 4.46
CA ALA A 100 -14.92 1.98 5.13
C ALA A 100 -16.39 2.06 5.60
N ARG A 101 -17.32 1.40 4.90
CA ARG A 101 -18.72 1.27 5.34
C ARG A 101 -18.86 0.45 6.62
N ASP A 102 -18.04 -0.58 6.81
CA ASP A 102 -18.03 -1.35 8.04
C ASP A 102 -17.52 -0.51 9.21
N VAL A 103 -16.53 0.35 8.96
CA VAL A 103 -16.03 1.32 9.95
C VAL A 103 -17.11 2.34 10.33
N ALA A 104 -17.77 2.96 9.34
CA ALA A 104 -18.85 3.93 9.58
C ALA A 104 -20.00 3.33 10.39
N ARG A 105 -20.38 2.09 10.08
CA ARG A 105 -21.37 1.30 10.81
C ARG A 105 -20.99 1.03 12.26
N ILE A 106 -19.72 0.67 12.50
CA ILE A 106 -19.20 0.42 13.85
C ILE A 106 -19.15 1.71 14.68
N LEU A 107 -18.85 2.84 14.03
CA LEU A 107 -18.84 4.17 14.64
C LEU A 107 -20.25 4.74 14.87
N GLY A 108 -21.30 4.15 14.30
CA GLY A 108 -22.68 4.62 14.46
C GLY A 108 -22.96 5.95 13.75
N VAL A 109 -22.25 6.23 12.67
CA VAL A 109 -22.34 7.49 11.87
C VAL A 109 -23.00 7.27 10.50
N GLU A 110 -23.83 6.22 10.37
CA GLU A 110 -24.63 5.94 9.16
C GLU A 110 -25.81 6.89 8.96
#